data_AF-A0A936KHA9-F1
#
_entry.id   AF-A0A936KHA9-F1
#
_cell.length_a   1.000
_cell.length_b   1.000
_cell.length_c   1.000
_cell.angle_alpha   90.00
_cell.angle_beta   90.00
_cell.angle_gamma   90.00
#
_symmetry.space_group_name_H-M   'P 1'
#
loop_
_entity.id
_entity.type
_entity.pdbx_description
1 polymer ?
#
loop_
_entity_poly.entity_id
_entity_poly.type
_entity_poly.pdbx_seq_one_letter_code
_entity_poly.pdbx_strand_id
1 'polypeptide(L)'
;MSFASEFRDFAVKGNVIDLAVGVIIGGAFGKIVDSMVKDLIMPVIGRIFGGLDFSNWFFMLGSPPAGYSGPMTYEALTKAGVPLFAYGNFITILINFIILALVIFWMIKRFNAVRAKIDATPAAPAPTPEDVLLLREIRDALKK
;
A
#
# COMPACT_ATOMS: atom_id res chain seq x y z
N MET A 1 4.26 0.42 41.69
CA MET A 1 4.68 0.73 40.31
C MET A 1 3.77 1.84 39.80
N SER A 2 4.30 2.80 39.05
CA SER A 2 3.48 3.87 38.46
C SER A 2 2.91 3.38 37.12
N PHE A 3 1.71 3.83 36.74
CA PHE A 3 1.13 3.56 35.41
C PHE A 3 2.13 3.88 34.27
N ALA A 4 2.95 4.92 34.45
CA ALA A 4 3.98 5.30 33.48
C ALA A 4 5.12 4.26 33.37
N SER A 5 5.49 3.59 34.47
CA SER A 5 6.48 2.50 34.42
C SER A 5 5.90 1.25 33.77
N GLU A 6 4.64 0.90 34.07
CA GLU A 6 3.97 -0.26 33.47
C GLU A 6 3.69 -0.06 31.97
N PHE A 7 3.34 1.16 31.57
CA PHE A 7 3.17 1.52 30.17
C PHE A 7 4.49 1.49 29.40
N ARG A 8 5.59 1.98 30.00
CA ARG A 8 6.93 1.88 29.40
C ARG A 8 7.34 0.42 29.23
N ASP A 9 7.17 -0.42 30.25
CA ASP A 9 7.53 -1.84 30.20
C ASP A 9 6.68 -2.62 29.18
N PHE A 10 5.42 -2.21 28.99
CA PHE A 10 4.57 -2.73 27.91
C PHE A 10 5.03 -2.25 26.52
N ALA A 11 5.33 -0.96 26.35
CA ALA A 11 5.72 -0.37 25.08
C ALA A 11 7.11 -0.85 24.60
N VAL A 12 8.03 -1.15 25.52
CA VAL A 12 9.39 -1.61 25.21
C VAL A 12 9.42 -3.10 24.84
N LYS A 13 8.30 -3.82 24.89
CA LYS A 13 8.20 -5.15 24.25
C LYS A 13 8.42 -4.95 22.73
N GLY A 14 9.64 -5.18 22.26
CA GLY A 14 10.15 -4.74 20.95
C GLY A 14 9.23 -5.02 19.75
N ASN A 15 8.43 -6.09 19.80
CA ASN A 15 7.46 -6.41 18.75
C ASN A 15 6.34 -5.37 18.58
N VAL A 16 5.98 -4.61 19.61
CA VAL A 16 4.86 -3.63 19.56
C VAL A 16 5.27 -2.35 18.82
N ILE A 17 6.52 -1.89 19.00
CA ILE A 17 7.03 -0.70 18.33
C ILE A 17 7.19 -0.95 16.83
N ASP A 18 7.79 -2.08 16.45
CA ASP A 18 7.98 -2.44 15.04
C ASP A 18 6.64 -2.67 14.33
N LEU A 19 5.68 -3.29 15.02
CA LEU A 19 4.31 -3.44 14.52
C LEU A 19 3.63 -2.07 14.34
N ALA A 20 3.75 -1.17 15.32
CA ALA A 20 3.15 0.17 15.24
C ALA A 20 3.74 0.97 14.07
N VAL A 21 5.06 0.93 13.89
CA VAL A 21 5.74 1.57 12.74
C VAL A 21 5.26 0.95 11.43
N GLY A 22 5.17 -0.38 11.34
CA GLY A 22 4.68 -1.09 10.16
C GLY A 22 3.25 -0.71 9.77
N VAL A 23 2.34 -0.59 10.75
CA VAL A 23 0.94 -0.20 10.51
C VAL A 23 0.84 1.27 10.09
N ILE A 24 1.59 2.17 10.74
CA ILE A 24 1.58 3.61 10.40
C ILE A 24 2.14 3.82 8.98
N ILE A 25 3.29 3.22 8.68
CA ILE A 25 3.92 3.32 7.35
C ILE A 25 3.03 2.64 6.31
N GLY A 26 2.46 1.47 6.60
CA GLY A 26 1.55 0.77 5.71
C GLY A 26 0.32 1.60 5.36
N GLY A 27 -0.30 2.24 6.36
CA GLY A 27 -1.45 3.12 6.15
C GLY A 27 -1.10 4.38 5.35
N ALA A 28 0.05 5.00 5.63
CA ALA A 28 0.53 6.16 4.87
C ALA A 28 0.89 5.79 3.42
N PHE A 29 1.58 4.67 3.22
CA PHE A 29 1.93 4.15 1.91
C PHE A 29 0.69 3.80 1.08
N GLY A 30 -0.34 3.23 1.71
CA GLY A 30 -1.63 2.98 1.07
C GLY A 30 -2.24 4.25 0.45
N LYS A 31 -2.17 5.40 1.14
CA LYS A 31 -2.65 6.69 0.61
C LYS A 31 -1.84 7.18 -0.59
N ILE A 32 -0.52 6.97 -0.58
CA ILE A 32 0.35 7.33 -1.72
C ILE A 32 -0.05 6.50 -2.94
N VAL A 33 -0.26 5.20 -2.75
CA VAL A 33 -0.68 4.30 -3.82
C VAL A 33 -2.07 4.69 -4.34
N ASP A 34 -3.03 4.96 -3.45
CA ASP A 34 -4.38 5.37 -3.82
C ASP A 34 -4.37 6.66 -4.65
N SER A 35 -3.63 7.69 -4.21
CA SER A 35 -3.49 8.95 -4.96
C SER A 35 -2.80 8.74 -6.32
N MET A 36 -1.75 7.91 -6.40
CA MET A 36 -1.12 7.60 -7.68
C MET A 36 -2.12 6.94 -8.66
N VAL A 37 -2.93 6.00 -8.19
CA VAL A 37 -3.91 5.35 -9.05
C VAL A 37 -5.04 6.31 -9.44
N LYS A 38 -5.64 6.97 -8.45
CA LYS A 38 -6.82 7.82 -8.64
C LYS A 38 -6.50 9.13 -9.37
N ASP A 39 -5.38 9.77 -9.04
CA ASP A 39 -5.08 11.12 -9.51
C ASP A 39 -4.12 11.14 -10.72
N LEU A 40 -3.33 10.07 -10.93
CA LEU A 40 -2.39 10.00 -12.07
C LEU A 40 -2.82 8.97 -13.12
N ILE A 41 -3.14 7.74 -12.71
CA ILE A 41 -3.42 6.64 -13.65
C ILE A 41 -4.84 6.73 -14.22
N MET A 42 -5.86 6.91 -13.37
CA MET A 42 -7.26 6.96 -13.79
C MET A 42 -7.56 8.09 -14.78
N PRO A 43 -7.03 9.32 -14.65
CA PRO A 43 -7.24 10.36 -15.65
C PRO A 43 -6.62 10.02 -17.01
N VAL A 44 -5.46 9.37 -17.02
CA VAL A 44 -4.79 8.93 -18.25
C VAL A 44 -5.58 7.81 -18.92
N ILE A 45 -6.01 6.81 -18.15
CA ILE A 45 -6.87 5.73 -18.64
C ILE A 45 -8.20 6.30 -19.15
N GLY A 46 -8.81 7.21 -18.39
CA GLY A 46 -10.05 7.89 -18.78
C GLY A 46 -9.92 8.65 -20.09
N ARG A 47 -8.79 9.34 -20.30
CA ARG A 47 -8.51 10.04 -21.56
C ARG A 47 -8.31 9.10 -22.75
N ILE A 48 -7.72 7.93 -22.55
CA ILE A 48 -7.42 6.98 -23.64
C ILE A 48 -8.63 6.11 -23.98
N PHE A 49 -9.35 5.62 -22.97
CA PHE A 49 -10.43 4.64 -23.11
C PHE A 49 -11.83 5.26 -23.03
N GLY A 50 -11.94 6.58 -22.84
CA GLY A 50 -13.23 7.30 -22.81
C GLY A 50 -13.95 7.25 -21.46
N GLY A 51 -13.24 6.90 -20.38
CA GLY A 51 -13.78 6.73 -19.03
C GLY A 51 -14.16 5.28 -18.72
N LEU A 52 -13.56 4.71 -17.67
CA LEU A 52 -13.94 3.40 -17.12
C LEU A 52 -14.84 3.56 -15.89
N ASP A 53 -15.82 4.47 -15.97
CA ASP A 53 -16.75 4.71 -14.87
C ASP A 53 -18.14 4.18 -15.20
N PHE A 54 -18.45 3.02 -14.63
CA PHE A 54 -19.76 2.37 -14.73
C PHE A 54 -20.62 2.67 -13.50
N SER A 55 -20.22 3.59 -12.61
CA SER A 55 -20.86 3.76 -11.30
C SER A 55 -22.33 4.17 -11.39
N ASN A 56 -22.73 4.82 -12.48
CA ASN A 56 -24.11 5.22 -12.75
C ASN A 56 -24.99 4.10 -13.32
N TRP A 57 -24.48 2.88 -13.47
CA TRP A 57 -25.29 1.71 -13.81
C TRP A 57 -25.82 1.06 -12.53
N PHE A 58 -27.06 1.37 -12.20
CA PHE A 58 -27.73 0.84 -11.02
C PHE A 58 -29.21 0.65 -11.27
N PHE A 59 -29.81 -0.29 -10.52
CA PHE A 59 -31.25 -0.41 -10.43
C PHE A 59 -31.73 0.24 -9.12
N MET A 60 -32.71 1.13 -9.20
CA MET A 60 -33.35 1.68 -8.01
C MET A 60 -34.29 0.62 -7.45
N LEU A 61 -34.08 0.22 -6.19
CA LEU A 61 -34.95 -0.72 -5.49
C LEU A 61 -36.04 0.00 -4.67
N GLY A 62 -35.95 1.32 -4.57
CA GLY A 62 -36.93 2.18 -3.92
C GLY A 62 -37.03 3.52 -4.63
N SER A 63 -38.12 4.24 -4.36
CA SER A 63 -38.33 5.58 -4.90
C SER A 63 -37.54 6.62 -4.10
N PRO A 64 -37.05 7.69 -4.75
CA PRO A 64 -36.49 8.84 -4.05
C PRO A 64 -37.47 9.44 -3.03
N PRO A 65 -36.99 10.04 -1.93
CA PRO A 65 -37.83 10.74 -0.97
C PRO A 65 -38.73 11.79 -1.66
N ALA A 66 -39.95 11.98 -1.15
CA ALA A 66 -40.88 12.96 -1.68
C ALA A 66 -40.25 14.37 -1.64
N GLY A 67 -40.11 15.02 -2.80
CA GLY A 67 -39.47 16.33 -2.95
C GLY A 67 -37.99 16.29 -3.39
N TYR A 68 -37.44 15.12 -3.71
CA TYR A 68 -36.09 15.03 -4.27
C TYR A 68 -35.99 15.69 -5.66
N SER A 69 -35.21 16.76 -5.76
CA SER A 69 -34.90 17.48 -7.00
C SER A 69 -33.45 17.30 -7.46
N GLY A 70 -32.72 16.36 -6.85
CA GLY A 70 -31.33 16.11 -7.16
C GLY A 70 -31.12 15.30 -8.46
N PRO A 71 -29.88 15.21 -8.94
CA PRO A 71 -29.54 14.41 -10.12
C PRO A 71 -29.82 12.92 -9.89
N MET A 72 -30.39 12.22 -10.88
CA MET A 72 -30.61 10.76 -10.84
C MET A 72 -29.30 9.97 -11.06
N THR A 73 -28.30 10.25 -10.21
CA THR A 73 -26.96 9.65 -10.24
C THR A 73 -26.77 8.75 -9.03
N TYR A 74 -25.87 7.77 -9.13
CA TYR A 74 -25.62 6.81 -8.05
C TYR A 74 -25.25 7.53 -6.74
N GLU A 75 -24.35 8.50 -6.82
CA GLU A 75 -23.87 9.24 -5.66
C GLU A 75 -24.99 10.04 -4.97
N ALA A 76 -25.80 10.76 -5.76
CA ALA A 76 -26.83 11.64 -5.21
C ALA A 76 -28.03 10.86 -4.65
N LEU A 77 -28.36 9.70 -5.24
CA LEU A 77 -29.42 8.81 -4.75
C LEU A 77 -28.97 8.00 -3.52
N THR A 78 -27.70 7.61 -3.47
CA THR A 78 -27.11 6.96 -2.27
C THR A 78 -27.10 7.93 -1.09
N LYS A 79 -26.71 9.19 -1.32
CA LYS A 79 -26.78 10.25 -0.29
C LYS A 79 -28.21 10.56 0.16
N ALA A 80 -29.19 10.42 -0.73
CA ALA A 80 -30.61 10.59 -0.41
C ALA A 80 -31.22 9.38 0.32
N GLY A 81 -30.43 8.34 0.62
CA GLY A 81 -30.89 7.15 1.33
C GLY A 81 -31.75 6.20 0.49
N VAL A 82 -31.73 6.34 -0.84
CA VAL A 82 -32.46 5.45 -1.73
C VAL A 82 -31.74 4.10 -1.78
N PRO A 83 -32.42 2.96 -1.58
CA PRO A 83 -31.80 1.66 -1.77
C PRO A 83 -31.54 1.43 -3.27
N LEU A 84 -30.26 1.31 -3.63
CA LEU A 84 -29.79 1.10 -5.00
C LEU A 84 -29.07 -0.24 -5.12
N PHE A 85 -29.40 -1.00 -6.16
CA PHE A 85 -28.60 -2.13 -6.59
C PHE A 85 -27.53 -1.64 -7.58
N ALA A 86 -26.39 -1.21 -7.05
CA ALA A 86 -25.32 -0.55 -7.80
C ALA A 86 -24.26 -1.52 -8.34
N TYR A 87 -24.67 -2.39 -9.26
CA TYR A 87 -23.76 -3.33 -9.92
C TYR A 87 -22.66 -2.63 -10.73
N GLY A 88 -22.97 -1.48 -11.31
CA GLY A 88 -22.02 -0.65 -12.03
C GLY A 88 -20.89 -0.15 -11.15
N ASN A 89 -21.20 0.38 -9.97
CA ASN A 89 -20.20 0.81 -9.00
C ASN A 89 -19.31 -0.36 -8.54
N PHE A 90 -19.90 -1.54 -8.34
CA PHE A 90 -19.11 -2.74 -8.03
C PHE A 90 -18.12 -3.08 -9.15
N ILE A 91 -18.55 -3.06 -10.41
CA ILE A 91 -17.67 -3.30 -11.57
C ILE A 91 -16.57 -2.23 -11.65
N THR A 92 -16.90 -0.95 -11.46
CA THR A 92 -15.93 0.13 -11.41
C THR A 92 -14.86 -0.13 -10.33
N ILE A 93 -15.28 -0.46 -9.10
CA ILE A 93 -14.37 -0.76 -7.99
C ILE A 93 -13.50 -1.98 -8.31
N LEU A 94 -14.07 -3.03 -8.91
CA LEU A 94 -13.33 -4.23 -9.30
C LEU A 94 -12.25 -3.93 -10.34
N ILE A 95 -12.58 -3.16 -11.37
CA ILE A 95 -11.64 -2.72 -12.40
C ILE A 95 -10.54 -1.85 -11.77
N ASN A 96 -10.90 -0.90 -10.92
CA ASN A 96 -9.95 -0.05 -10.22
C ASN A 96 -8.99 -0.86 -9.33
N PHE A 97 -9.50 -1.89 -8.65
CA PHE A 97 -8.68 -2.80 -7.85
C PHE A 97 -7.68 -3.58 -8.71
N ILE A 98 -8.11 -4.09 -9.87
CA ILE A 98 -7.21 -4.79 -10.81
C ILE A 98 -6.12 -3.83 -11.33
N ILE A 99 -6.49 -2.60 -11.68
CA ILE A 99 -5.53 -1.55 -12.11
C ILE A 99 -4.55 -1.25 -10.97
N LEU A 100 -5.04 -1.03 -9.75
CA LEU A 100 -4.21 -0.77 -8.57
C LEU A 100 -3.25 -1.92 -8.29
N ALA A 101 -3.72 -3.17 -8.35
CA ALA A 101 -2.89 -4.36 -8.18
C ALA A 101 -1.79 -4.44 -9.25
N LEU A 102 -2.12 -4.15 -10.51
CA LEU A 102 -1.15 -4.11 -11.61
C LEU A 102 -0.09 -3.01 -11.42
N VAL A 103 -0.51 -1.83 -10.95
CA VAL A 103 0.37 -0.69 -10.69
C VAL A 103 1.31 -1.00 -9.52
N ILE A 104 0.79 -1.51 -8.40
CA ILE A 104 1.60 -1.94 -7.25
C ILE A 104 2.60 -3.00 -7.70
N PHE A 105 2.16 -4.01 -8.46
CA PHE A 105 3.03 -5.06 -8.97
C PHE A 105 4.18 -4.49 -9.80
N TRP A 106 3.90 -3.55 -10.71
CA TRP A 106 4.92 -2.88 -11.50
C TRP A 106 5.89 -2.06 -10.65
N MET A 107 5.37 -1.33 -9.66
CA MET A 107 6.20 -0.53 -8.75
C MET A 107 7.14 -1.40 -7.91
N ILE A 108 6.63 -2.47 -7.31
CA ILE A 108 7.43 -3.45 -6.55
C ILE A 108 8.45 -4.13 -7.48
N LYS A 109 8.04 -4.51 -8.70
CA LYS A 109 8.95 -5.11 -9.69
C LYS A 109 10.11 -4.16 -10.03
N ARG A 110 9.84 -2.86 -10.19
CA ARG A 110 10.89 -1.85 -10.45
C ARG A 110 11.80 -1.66 -9.25
N PHE A 111 11.24 -1.56 -8.05
CA PHE A 111 12.02 -1.44 -6.82
C PHE A 111 12.92 -2.67 -6.61
N ASN A 112 12.37 -3.88 -6.74
CA ASN A 112 13.13 -5.13 -6.63
C ASN A 112 14.21 -5.24 -7.71
N ALA A 113 13.95 -4.79 -8.94
CA ALA A 113 14.94 -4.77 -10.01
C ALA A 113 16.10 -3.78 -9.74
N VAL A 114 15.82 -2.64 -9.11
CA VAL A 114 16.86 -1.68 -8.69
C VAL A 114 17.66 -2.24 -7.52
N ARG A 115 16.98 -2.81 -6.51
CA ARG A 115 17.64 -3.46 -5.37
C ARG A 115 18.56 -4.60 -5.81
N ALA A 116 18.11 -5.44 -6.73
CA ALA A 116 18.94 -6.51 -7.30
C ALA A 116 20.20 -5.98 -8.00
N LYS A 117 20.18 -4.78 -8.59
CA LYS A 117 21.37 -4.15 -9.19
C LYS A 117 22.32 -3.56 -8.15
N ILE A 118 21.79 -3.04 -7.05
CA ILE A 118 22.59 -2.56 -5.92
C ILE A 118 23.31 -3.75 -5.27
N ASP A 119 22.58 -4.84 -5.02
CA ASP A 119 23.12 -6.06 -4.41
C ASP A 119 24.05 -6.85 -5.35
N ALA A 120 23.91 -6.70 -6.68
CA ALA A 120 24.75 -7.34 -7.69
C ALA A 120 26.03 -6.55 -8.06
N THR A 121 26.19 -5.32 -7.54
CA THR A 121 27.53 -4.73 -7.53
C THR A 121 28.36 -5.60 -6.60
N PRO A 122 29.46 -6.23 -7.07
CA PRO A 122 30.27 -7.06 -6.18
C PRO A 122 30.61 -6.21 -4.98
N ALA A 123 30.11 -6.59 -3.81
CA ALA A 123 30.58 -6.01 -2.57
C ALA A 123 32.10 -6.10 -2.66
N ALA A 124 32.78 -4.96 -2.76
CA ALA A 124 34.23 -4.94 -2.60
C ALA A 124 34.48 -5.79 -1.36
N PRO A 125 35.29 -6.86 -1.45
CA PRO A 125 35.40 -7.85 -0.39
C PRO A 125 35.57 -7.06 0.90
N ALA A 126 34.58 -7.19 1.79
CA ALA A 126 34.59 -6.45 3.04
C ALA A 126 35.99 -6.65 3.63
N PRO A 127 36.68 -5.57 4.06
CA PRO A 127 37.99 -5.72 4.69
C PRO A 127 37.80 -6.82 5.74
N THR A 128 38.58 -7.89 5.60
CA THR A 128 38.44 -9.07 6.46
C THR A 128 38.33 -8.58 7.90
N PRO A 129 37.24 -8.92 8.62
CA PRO A 129 37.05 -8.43 9.98
C PRO A 129 38.32 -8.68 10.79
N GLU A 130 38.72 -7.73 11.63
CA GLU A 130 39.95 -7.84 12.42
C GLU A 130 39.99 -9.14 13.22
N ASP A 131 38.84 -9.61 13.72
CA ASP A 131 38.72 -10.91 14.40
C ASP A 131 39.17 -12.09 13.52
N VAL A 132 38.87 -12.06 12.22
CA VAL A 132 39.27 -13.12 11.28
C VAL A 132 40.76 -13.03 10.95
N LEU A 133 41.34 -11.82 10.96
CA LEU A 133 42.77 -11.60 10.81
C LEU A 133 43.53 -12.08 12.06
N LEU A 134 43.07 -11.69 13.25
CA LEU A 134 43.61 -12.13 14.52
C LEU A 134 43.53 -13.64 14.69
N LEU A 135 42.40 -14.27 14.32
CA LEU A 135 42.27 -15.73 14.35
C LEU A 135 43.22 -16.44 13.37
N ARG A 136 43.55 -15.81 12.22
CA ARG A 136 44.56 -16.34 11.29
C ARG A 136 45.96 -16.22 11.87
N GLU A 137 46.30 -15.08 12.46
CA GLU A 137 47.59 -14.84 13.11
C GLU A 137 47.80 -15.81 14.30
N ILE A 138 46.77 -16.01 15.12
CA ILE A 138 46.80 -16.98 16.24
C ILE A 138 47.00 -18.41 15.72
N ARG A 139 46.29 -18.81 14.66
CA ARG A 139 46.46 -20.14 14.03
C ARG A 139 47.89 -20.34 13.52
N ASP A 140 48.47 -19.32 12.89
CA ASP A 140 49.80 -19.42 12.29
C ASP A 140 50.91 -19.36 13.36
N ALA A 141 50.67 -18.66 14.47
CA ALA A 141 51.53 -18.68 15.66
C ALA A 141 51.51 -20.05 16.38
N LEU A 142 50.37 -20.74 16.41
CA LEU A 142 50.21 -22.09 16.99
C LEU A 142 50.76 -23.22 16.12
N LYS A 143 51.06 -22.96 14.84
CA LYS A 143 51.67 -23.95 13.93
C LYS A 143 53.20 -23.99 13.98
N LYS A 144 53.83 -23.04 14.69
CA LYS A 144 55.25 -23.10 15.06
C LYS A 144 55.42 -23.80 16.40
#